data_AF-A0A2J7PW82-F1
#
_entry.id   AF-A0A2J7PW82-F1
#
_cell.length_a   1.000
_cell.length_b   1.000
_cell.length_c   1.000
_cell.angle_alpha   90.00
_cell.angle_beta   90.00
_cell.angle_gamma   90.00
#
_symmetry.space_group_name_H-M   'P 1'
#
loop_
_entity.id
_entity.type
_entity.pdbx_description
1 polymer ?
#
loop_
_entity_poly.entity_id
_entity_poly.type
_entity_poly.pdbx_seq_one_letter_code
_entity_poly.pdbx_strand_id
1 'polypeptide(L)'
;MHILPQLKQLEEQYSVQDGLVVVGVHSAKFDNEKDSANILAAVQRYNITHPVVNDSDGTMWQNLGISCWPTLVIIGPNGEVLFILVGEGHKNDILVFVKTALNYYKNYGQLLDHSLPLAPAVHILPELKGLLFFPGKVACIGIDIQGVDGAHYKALNNNNDTSSAISKPEEAVNNNSISQEDGDPERLAVSDTGHHRIIVFRTSGRIEHVIGGDEPGFIDGTFQDARFQSPQGVVFRSPSLLYIADTENHAIREVNLQTLHVRTLVGSSSQGLNVVGGAQLTEQVISSPWDLCLVSSSLITESSALEESDRDVLLIAMAGLHQIWALFLNETTWWKGNKHSMSRSRVLAW
;
A
#
# COMPACT_ATOMS: atom_id res chain seq x y z
N MET A 1 -9.71 -2.08 -2.68
CA MET A 1 -11.11 -2.37 -3.10
C MET A 1 -11.60 -1.12 -3.80
N HIS A 2 -11.65 -1.10 -5.14
CA HIS A 2 -11.65 0.17 -5.90
C HIS A 2 -13.02 0.87 -5.95
N ILE A 3 -14.06 0.19 -5.47
CA ILE A 3 -15.41 0.77 -5.38
C ILE A 3 -15.60 1.71 -4.19
N LEU A 4 -14.87 1.54 -3.08
CA LEU A 4 -15.10 2.28 -1.84
C LEU A 4 -14.96 3.82 -2.00
N PRO A 5 -13.96 4.36 -2.72
CA PRO A 5 -13.89 5.81 -2.96
C PRO A 5 -15.11 6.34 -3.73
N GLN A 6 -15.71 5.53 -4.61
CA GLN A 6 -16.88 5.91 -5.38
C GLN A 6 -18.13 5.96 -4.48
N LEU A 7 -18.27 5.00 -3.57
CA LEU A 7 -19.34 4.99 -2.56
C LEU A 7 -19.21 6.16 -1.59
N LYS A 8 -18.00 6.47 -1.12
CA LYS A 8 -17.75 7.63 -0.27
C LYS A 8 -18.15 8.94 -0.95
N GLN A 9 -17.77 9.12 -2.21
CA GLN A 9 -18.19 10.30 -3.00
C GLN A 9 -19.72 10.39 -3.11
N LEU A 10 -20.41 9.25 -3.24
CA LEU A 10 -21.86 9.19 -3.32
C LEU A 10 -22.52 9.59 -1.98
N GLU A 11 -21.99 9.09 -0.85
CA GLU A 11 -22.45 9.44 0.51
C GLU A 11 -22.21 10.93 0.84
N GLU A 12 -21.11 11.51 0.36
CA GLU A 12 -20.84 12.95 0.50
C GLU A 12 -21.81 13.81 -0.32
N GLN A 13 -22.32 13.28 -1.44
CA GLN A 13 -23.23 13.99 -2.32
C GLN A 13 -24.70 13.88 -1.91
N TYR A 14 -25.10 12.74 -1.32
CA TYR A 14 -26.48 12.48 -0.92
C TYR A 14 -26.52 11.89 0.49
N SER A 15 -27.09 12.67 1.40
CA SER A 15 -27.30 12.27 2.79
C SER A 15 -28.51 11.34 2.95
N VAL A 16 -28.68 10.81 4.17
CA VAL A 16 -29.89 10.07 4.56
C VAL A 16 -31.15 10.92 4.37
N GLN A 17 -31.08 12.20 4.67
CA GLN A 17 -32.18 13.15 4.53
C GLN A 17 -32.51 13.46 3.06
N ASP A 18 -31.54 13.27 2.16
CA ASP A 18 -31.78 13.33 0.71
C ASP A 18 -32.49 12.08 0.18
N GLY A 19 -32.60 11.03 1.00
CA GLY A 19 -33.26 9.76 0.68
C GLY A 19 -32.32 8.64 0.24
N LEU A 20 -31.00 8.78 0.47
CA LEU A 20 -30.02 7.75 0.14
C LEU A 20 -29.38 7.13 1.40
N VAL A 21 -29.29 5.79 1.41
CA VAL A 21 -28.50 5.05 2.38
C VAL A 21 -27.68 4.02 1.62
N VAL A 22 -26.36 4.01 1.82
CA VAL A 22 -25.49 2.94 1.36
C VAL A 22 -25.40 1.89 2.46
N VAL A 23 -25.47 0.61 2.12
CA VAL A 23 -25.29 -0.50 3.07
C VAL A 23 -24.29 -1.49 2.48
N GLY A 24 -23.20 -1.74 3.19
CA GLY A 24 -22.24 -2.76 2.84
C GLY A 24 -22.74 -4.13 3.30
N VAL A 25 -23.18 -4.97 2.38
CA VAL A 25 -23.46 -6.38 2.68
C VAL A 25 -22.17 -7.16 2.50
N HIS A 26 -21.45 -7.39 3.61
CA HIS A 26 -20.20 -8.13 3.57
C HIS A 26 -20.49 -9.62 3.51
N SER A 27 -20.41 -10.18 2.30
CA SER A 27 -20.47 -11.62 2.05
C SER A 27 -19.05 -12.16 1.88
N ALA A 28 -18.58 -12.90 2.88
CA ALA A 28 -17.21 -13.36 3.00
C ALA A 28 -16.78 -14.32 1.87
N LYS A 29 -15.56 -14.14 1.35
CA LYS A 29 -14.95 -15.09 0.41
C LYS A 29 -14.12 -16.15 1.16
N PHE A 30 -13.46 -15.74 2.24
CA PHE A 30 -12.61 -16.59 3.08
C PHE A 30 -13.17 -16.73 4.50
N ASP A 31 -12.90 -17.85 5.18
CA ASP A 31 -13.40 -18.11 6.53
C ASP A 31 -12.98 -17.03 7.56
N ASN A 32 -11.77 -16.48 7.42
CA ASN A 32 -11.30 -15.39 8.27
C ASN A 32 -12.16 -14.12 8.15
N GLU A 33 -12.77 -13.90 6.99
CA GLU A 33 -13.62 -12.72 6.72
C GLU A 33 -15.04 -12.88 7.27
N LYS A 34 -15.39 -14.04 7.85
CA LYS A 34 -16.68 -14.25 8.53
C LYS A 34 -16.71 -13.68 9.94
N ASP A 35 -15.54 -13.43 10.54
CA ASP A 35 -15.42 -12.89 11.89
C ASP A 35 -15.71 -11.38 11.90
N SER A 36 -16.71 -10.96 12.68
CA SER A 36 -17.10 -9.55 12.82
C SER A 36 -15.97 -8.65 13.33
N ALA A 37 -15.02 -9.15 14.12
CA ALA A 37 -13.87 -8.37 14.57
C ALA A 37 -12.91 -8.05 13.41
N ASN A 38 -12.71 -9.00 12.50
CA ASN A 38 -11.89 -8.79 11.30
C ASN A 38 -12.57 -7.84 10.31
N ILE A 39 -13.89 -7.96 10.16
CA ILE A 39 -14.68 -7.01 9.36
C ILE A 39 -14.60 -5.61 9.96
N LEU A 40 -14.76 -5.47 11.28
CA LEU A 40 -14.61 -4.19 11.96
C LEU A 40 -13.22 -3.58 11.73
N ALA A 41 -12.16 -4.38 11.81
CA ALA A 41 -10.80 -3.92 11.49
C ALA A 41 -10.66 -3.47 10.02
N ALA A 42 -11.32 -4.14 9.07
CA ALA A 42 -11.34 -3.72 7.67
C ALA A 42 -12.15 -2.43 7.46
N VAL A 43 -13.32 -2.31 8.09
CA VAL A 43 -14.14 -1.08 8.11
C VAL A 43 -13.33 0.10 8.62
N GLN A 44 -12.55 -0.10 9.69
CA GLN A 44 -11.65 0.91 10.23
C GLN A 44 -10.51 1.24 9.24
N ARG A 45 -9.83 0.21 8.72
CA ARG A 45 -8.69 0.38 7.80
C ARG A 45 -9.05 1.12 6.52
N TYR A 46 -10.23 0.85 5.96
CA TYR A 46 -10.71 1.49 4.73
C TYR A 46 -11.60 2.72 4.99
N ASN A 47 -11.76 3.12 6.26
CA ASN A 47 -12.58 4.26 6.68
C ASN A 47 -14.01 4.22 6.09
N ILE A 48 -14.67 3.07 6.22
CA ILE A 48 -16.05 2.86 5.77
C ILE A 48 -17.00 3.51 6.79
N THR A 49 -17.81 4.46 6.32
CA THR A 49 -18.73 5.26 7.16
C THR A 49 -20.17 4.79 7.11
N HIS A 50 -20.58 4.10 6.04
CA HIS A 50 -21.90 3.52 5.93
C HIS A 50 -22.07 2.27 6.81
N PRO A 51 -23.32 1.88 7.13
CA PRO A 51 -23.62 0.61 7.78
C PRO A 51 -23.05 -0.59 7.03
N VAL A 52 -22.51 -1.55 7.78
CA VAL A 52 -22.03 -2.83 7.26
C VAL A 52 -22.71 -3.96 8.00
N VAL A 53 -23.28 -4.91 7.26
CA VAL A 53 -23.85 -6.14 7.79
C VAL A 53 -22.92 -7.31 7.44
N ASN A 54 -22.67 -8.18 8.42
CA ASN A 54 -21.91 -9.41 8.22
C ASN A 54 -22.86 -10.53 7.74
N ASP A 55 -22.89 -10.78 6.43
CA ASP A 55 -23.58 -11.91 5.81
C ASP A 55 -22.60 -13.09 5.71
N SER A 56 -22.17 -13.61 6.86
CA SER A 56 -21.09 -14.61 6.98
C SER A 56 -21.37 -15.90 6.22
N ASP A 57 -22.64 -16.27 6.10
CA ASP A 57 -23.09 -17.48 5.40
C ASP A 57 -23.42 -17.21 3.93
N GLY A 58 -23.34 -15.95 3.47
CA GLY A 58 -23.66 -15.57 2.10
C GLY A 58 -25.13 -15.82 1.75
N THR A 59 -26.05 -15.73 2.71
CA THR A 59 -27.47 -16.04 2.49
C THR A 59 -28.11 -15.00 1.59
N MET A 60 -27.81 -13.72 1.81
CA MET A 60 -28.33 -12.64 0.95
C MET A 60 -27.70 -12.71 -0.44
N TRP A 61 -26.40 -12.99 -0.51
CA TRP A 61 -25.68 -13.23 -1.76
C TRP A 61 -26.34 -14.32 -2.62
N GLN A 62 -26.65 -15.48 -2.02
CA GLN A 62 -27.30 -16.60 -2.70
C GLN A 62 -28.74 -16.29 -3.11
N ASN A 63 -29.53 -15.71 -2.20
CA ASN A 63 -30.94 -15.38 -2.45
C ASN A 63 -31.11 -14.37 -3.59
N LEU A 64 -30.16 -13.45 -3.76
CA LEU A 64 -30.14 -12.47 -4.85
C LEU A 64 -29.48 -13.00 -6.14
N GLY A 65 -28.96 -14.23 -6.14
CA GLY A 65 -28.27 -14.81 -7.30
C GLY A 65 -27.00 -14.07 -7.71
N ILE A 66 -26.31 -13.45 -6.75
CA ILE A 66 -25.09 -12.69 -7.02
C ILE A 66 -23.92 -13.65 -7.33
N SER A 67 -23.06 -13.27 -8.26
CA SER A 67 -21.95 -14.11 -8.74
C SER A 67 -20.59 -13.40 -8.83
N CYS A 68 -20.52 -12.11 -8.51
CA CYS A 68 -19.32 -11.31 -8.68
C CYS A 68 -19.15 -10.28 -7.56
N TRP A 69 -17.93 -10.16 -7.04
CA TRP A 69 -17.55 -9.05 -6.15
C TRP A 69 -16.87 -7.93 -6.96
N PRO A 70 -17.21 -6.65 -6.73
CA PRO A 70 -18.41 -6.19 -6.04
C PRO A 70 -19.66 -6.32 -6.93
N THR A 71 -20.85 -6.37 -6.33
CA THR A 71 -22.12 -6.16 -7.02
C THR A 71 -22.90 -5.10 -6.26
N LEU A 72 -23.40 -4.09 -6.96
CA LEU A 72 -24.26 -3.05 -6.38
C LEU A 72 -25.71 -3.29 -6.81
N VAL A 73 -26.61 -3.24 -5.84
CA VAL A 73 -28.05 -3.35 -6.06
C VAL A 73 -28.68 -2.03 -5.62
N ILE A 74 -29.30 -1.31 -6.55
CA ILE A 74 -30.02 -0.06 -6.25
C ILE A 74 -31.48 -0.43 -6.01
N ILE A 75 -32.00 -0.10 -4.83
CA ILE A 75 -33.34 -0.50 -4.36
C ILE A 75 -34.21 0.76 -4.21
N GLY A 76 -35.46 0.69 -4.66
CA GLY A 76 -36.47 1.73 -4.49
C GLY A 76 -37.09 1.74 -3.08
N PRO A 77 -37.90 2.77 -2.75
CA PRO A 77 -38.46 2.94 -1.41
C PRO A 77 -39.43 1.82 -0.98
N ASN A 78 -39.96 1.03 -1.92
CA ASN A 78 -40.88 -0.08 -1.64
C ASN A 78 -40.19 -1.46 -1.68
N GLY A 79 -38.86 -1.50 -1.76
CA GLY A 79 -38.07 -2.74 -1.79
C GLY A 79 -37.89 -3.34 -3.18
N GLU A 80 -38.32 -2.65 -4.24
CA GLU A 80 -38.11 -3.07 -5.62
C GLU A 80 -36.65 -2.87 -6.05
N VAL A 81 -36.10 -3.83 -6.80
CA VAL A 81 -34.76 -3.68 -7.40
C VAL A 81 -34.87 -2.83 -8.67
N LEU A 82 -34.15 -1.71 -8.70
CA LEU A 82 -34.13 -0.78 -9.83
C LEU A 82 -33.00 -1.11 -10.82
N PHE A 83 -31.80 -1.34 -10.28
CA PHE A 83 -30.59 -1.59 -11.07
C PHE A 83 -29.66 -2.57 -10.35
N ILE A 84 -28.96 -3.39 -11.13
CA ILE A 84 -27.88 -4.26 -10.67
C ILE A 84 -26.64 -3.93 -11.51
N LEU A 85 -25.55 -3.56 -10.84
CA LEU A 85 -24.25 -3.28 -11.44
C LEU A 85 -23.25 -4.32 -10.96
N VAL A 86 -22.62 -5.03 -11.89
CA VAL A 86 -21.77 -6.19 -11.60
C VAL A 86 -20.32 -5.85 -11.91
N GLY A 87 -19.44 -6.00 -10.93
CA GLY A 87 -18.02 -5.68 -11.05
C GLY A 87 -17.68 -4.21 -10.77
N GLU A 88 -16.42 -3.87 -11.00
CA GLU A 88 -15.87 -2.51 -10.81
C GLU A 88 -15.96 -1.67 -12.09
N GLY A 89 -15.81 -0.35 -11.97
CA GLY A 89 -15.72 0.59 -13.10
C GLY A 89 -17.00 1.37 -13.44
N HIS A 90 -18.09 1.17 -12.69
CA HIS A 90 -19.40 1.78 -12.94
C HIS A 90 -19.59 3.18 -12.32
N LYS A 91 -18.52 3.95 -12.09
CA LYS A 91 -18.58 5.23 -11.36
C LYS A 91 -19.66 6.19 -11.88
N ASN A 92 -19.71 6.37 -13.19
CA ASN A 92 -20.67 7.29 -13.82
C ASN A 92 -22.10 6.73 -13.78
N ASP A 93 -22.26 5.42 -13.99
CA ASP A 93 -23.57 4.76 -13.99
C ASP A 93 -24.23 4.86 -12.61
N ILE A 94 -23.47 4.60 -11.54
CA ILE A 94 -23.94 4.71 -10.15
C ILE A 94 -24.50 6.12 -9.88
N LEU A 95 -23.72 7.16 -10.22
CA LEU A 95 -24.13 8.56 -10.00
C LEU A 95 -25.39 8.91 -10.81
N VAL A 96 -25.47 8.48 -12.07
CA VAL A 96 -26.62 8.76 -12.94
C VAL A 96 -27.87 8.04 -12.44
N PHE A 97 -27.76 6.77 -12.07
CA PHE A 97 -28.89 5.95 -11.64
C PHE A 97 -29.43 6.43 -10.30
N VAL A 98 -28.57 6.69 -9.31
CA VAL A 98 -28.98 7.20 -8.00
C VAL A 98 -29.62 8.56 -8.13
N LYS A 99 -28.99 9.50 -8.87
CA LYS A 99 -29.57 10.84 -9.10
C LYS A 99 -30.95 10.76 -9.76
N THR A 100 -31.11 9.88 -10.74
CA THR A 100 -32.37 9.71 -11.48
C THR A 100 -33.45 9.11 -10.58
N ALA A 101 -33.11 8.08 -9.80
CA ALA A 101 -34.03 7.46 -8.85
C ALA A 101 -34.49 8.47 -7.77
N LEU A 102 -33.54 9.19 -7.15
CA LEU A 102 -33.86 10.21 -6.15
C LEU A 102 -34.80 11.28 -6.72
N ASN A 103 -34.52 11.81 -7.90
CA ASN A 103 -35.39 12.81 -8.55
C ASN A 103 -36.79 12.24 -8.85
N TYR A 104 -36.87 11.01 -9.35
CA TYR A 104 -38.14 10.35 -9.64
C TYR A 104 -38.98 10.21 -8.36
N TYR A 105 -38.47 9.53 -7.34
CA TYR A 105 -39.25 9.25 -6.12
C TYR A 105 -39.53 10.50 -5.29
N LYS A 106 -38.65 11.50 -5.31
CA LYS A 106 -38.89 12.81 -4.68
C LYS A 106 -40.06 13.54 -5.35
N ASN A 107 -40.13 13.54 -6.68
CA ASN A 107 -41.24 14.16 -7.42
C ASN A 107 -42.60 13.51 -7.13
N TYR A 108 -42.61 12.22 -6.79
CA TYR A 108 -43.83 11.50 -6.38
C TYR A 108 -44.07 11.48 -4.86
N GLY A 109 -43.24 12.15 -4.06
CA GLY A 109 -43.39 12.21 -2.60
C GLY A 109 -43.23 10.87 -1.89
N GLN A 110 -42.41 9.95 -2.45
CA GLN A 110 -42.21 8.59 -1.92
C GLN A 110 -40.94 8.45 -1.08
N LEU A 111 -40.13 9.51 -0.92
CA LEU A 111 -38.94 9.51 -0.07
C LEU A 111 -39.24 10.20 1.26
N LEU A 112 -38.77 9.58 2.35
CA LEU A 112 -38.81 10.16 3.69
C LEU A 112 -37.52 10.94 3.95
N ASP A 113 -37.60 11.99 4.78
CA ASP A 113 -36.50 12.90 5.13
C ASP A 113 -36.00 12.73 6.57
N HIS A 114 -36.45 11.68 7.26
CA HIS A 114 -36.06 11.41 8.65
C HIS A 114 -34.59 10.97 8.76
N SER A 115 -33.98 11.23 9.90
CA SER A 115 -32.65 10.68 10.22
C SER A 115 -32.75 9.21 10.60
N LEU A 116 -31.72 8.45 10.24
CA LEU A 116 -31.51 7.10 10.74
C LEU A 116 -30.52 7.14 11.92
N PRO A 117 -30.65 6.23 12.90
CA PRO A 117 -29.75 6.14 14.04
C PRO A 117 -28.43 5.48 13.62
N LEU A 118 -27.73 6.07 12.66
CA LEU A 118 -26.44 5.58 12.18
C LEU A 118 -25.35 5.95 13.19
N ALA A 119 -24.58 4.96 13.61
CA ALA A 119 -23.38 5.13 14.40
C ALA A 119 -22.18 4.61 13.59
N PRO A 120 -21.56 5.44 12.73
CA PRO A 120 -20.34 5.08 12.03
C PRO A 120 -19.28 4.53 12.99
N ALA A 121 -18.49 3.58 12.52
CA ALA A 121 -17.45 2.92 13.33
C ALA A 121 -16.48 3.90 14.02
N VAL A 122 -16.33 5.12 13.46
CA VAL A 122 -15.57 6.23 14.03
C VAL A 122 -15.97 6.55 15.48
N HIS A 123 -17.25 6.41 15.84
CA HIS A 123 -17.74 6.66 17.20
C HIS A 123 -17.57 5.48 18.18
N ILE A 124 -17.16 4.32 17.68
CA ILE A 124 -16.92 3.09 18.47
C ILE A 124 -15.44 3.02 18.93
N LEU A 125 -14.60 3.97 18.50
CA LEU A 125 -13.16 3.89 18.71
C LEU A 125 -12.75 4.36 20.12
N PRO A 126 -12.07 3.53 20.93
CA PRO A 126 -11.02 4.05 21.80
C PRO A 126 -10.04 4.80 20.90
N GLU A 127 -9.56 5.97 21.30
CA GLU A 127 -8.55 6.73 20.55
C GLU A 127 -7.43 5.78 20.07
N LEU A 128 -7.45 5.43 18.78
CA LEU A 128 -6.42 4.63 18.10
C LEU A 128 -5.16 5.48 17.89
N LYS A 129 -4.79 6.28 18.88
CA LYS A 129 -3.56 7.08 18.98
C LYS A 129 -2.38 6.20 19.39
N GLY A 130 -2.31 4.99 18.84
CA GLY A 130 -1.11 4.15 18.96
C GLY A 130 0.02 4.75 18.13
N LEU A 131 1.26 4.36 18.41
CA LEU A 131 2.39 4.75 17.57
C LEU A 131 2.25 4.24 16.12
N LEU A 132 1.62 3.08 15.93
CA LEU A 132 1.29 2.48 14.64
C LEU A 132 -0.22 2.27 14.53
N PHE A 133 -0.74 2.39 13.32
CA PHE A 133 -2.14 2.14 12.99
C PHE A 133 -2.22 1.34 11.69
N PHE A 134 -2.58 0.05 11.83
CA PHE A 134 -2.60 -0.93 10.74
C PHE A 134 -1.31 -0.94 9.89
N PRO A 135 -0.12 -1.16 10.47
CA PRO A 135 1.12 -1.24 9.69
C PRO A 135 1.04 -2.39 8.67
N GLY A 136 1.32 -2.08 7.40
CA GLY A 136 1.12 -3.02 6.28
C GLY A 136 2.35 -3.88 5.99
N LYS A 137 3.53 -3.25 5.91
CA LYS A 137 4.80 -3.91 5.57
C LYS A 137 5.96 -3.34 6.39
N VAL A 138 7.02 -4.13 6.47
CA VAL A 138 8.29 -3.76 7.09
C VAL A 138 9.44 -4.17 6.17
N ALA A 139 10.47 -3.35 6.10
CA ALA A 139 11.74 -3.66 5.47
C ALA A 139 12.87 -3.42 6.46
N CYS A 140 13.99 -4.10 6.25
CA CYS A 140 15.22 -3.85 6.97
C CYS A 140 16.42 -3.79 6.04
N ILE A 141 17.50 -3.18 6.52
CA ILE A 141 18.80 -3.17 5.87
C ILE A 141 19.88 -3.26 6.95
N GLY A 142 21.00 -3.92 6.65
CA GLY A 142 22.13 -4.03 7.57
C GLY A 142 21.99 -5.05 8.69
N ILE A 143 20.85 -5.76 8.79
CA ILE A 143 20.60 -6.77 9.83
C ILE A 143 21.14 -8.13 9.36
N ASP A 144 22.13 -8.66 10.07
CA ASP A 144 22.64 -10.01 9.84
C ASP A 144 21.89 -11.01 10.74
N ILE A 145 20.97 -11.79 10.16
CA ILE A 145 20.22 -12.80 10.91
C ILE A 145 21.11 -14.03 11.08
N GLN A 146 21.94 -14.04 12.12
CA GLN A 146 22.70 -15.23 12.49
C GLN A 146 21.73 -16.39 12.82
N GLY A 147 21.68 -17.42 11.98
CA GLY A 147 20.95 -18.66 12.28
C GLY A 147 20.08 -19.26 11.16
N VAL A 148 20.05 -18.68 9.95
CA VAL A 148 19.44 -19.32 8.78
C VAL A 148 20.51 -19.46 7.71
N ASP A 149 21.00 -20.70 7.48
CA ASP A 149 21.74 -21.05 6.27
C ASP A 149 20.81 -20.82 5.07
N GLY A 150 20.82 -19.61 4.53
CA GLY A 150 20.09 -19.26 3.31
C GLY A 150 19.28 -17.96 3.40
N ALA A 151 19.96 -16.81 3.37
CA ALA A 151 19.50 -15.61 2.66
C ALA A 151 20.66 -14.62 2.57
N HIS A 152 21.08 -14.33 1.34
CA HIS A 152 22.24 -13.52 1.01
C HIS A 152 22.06 -12.04 1.37
N TYR A 153 22.82 -11.57 2.35
CA TYR A 153 23.37 -10.21 2.39
C TYR A 153 24.85 -10.29 2.82
N LYS A 154 25.73 -10.64 1.88
CA LYS A 154 27.17 -10.37 2.07
C LYS A 154 27.48 -9.01 1.46
N ALA A 155 27.40 -7.97 2.28
CA ALA A 155 28.04 -6.71 2.01
C ALA A 155 29.20 -6.53 3.00
N LEU A 156 30.41 -6.46 2.43
CA LEU A 156 31.57 -5.73 2.96
C LEU A 156 32.20 -6.23 4.27
N ASN A 157 33.18 -7.13 4.16
CA ASN A 157 34.49 -6.93 4.80
C ASN A 157 35.53 -7.90 4.23
N ASN A 158 36.23 -7.47 3.18
CA ASN A 158 37.50 -8.08 2.80
C ASN A 158 38.62 -7.26 3.44
N ASN A 159 39.17 -7.75 4.55
CA ASN A 159 40.57 -7.52 4.90
C ASN A 159 41.16 -8.87 5.31
N ASN A 160 41.91 -9.47 4.38
CA ASN A 160 42.85 -10.53 4.69
C ASN A 160 44.04 -9.87 5.38
N ASP A 161 44.28 -10.22 6.65
CA ASP A 161 45.63 -10.45 7.13
C ASP A 161 45.61 -11.49 8.26
N THR A 162 46.33 -12.57 8.00
CA THR A 162 46.58 -13.69 8.89
C THR A 162 47.63 -13.32 9.95
N SER A 163 47.35 -13.52 11.23
CA SER A 163 48.24 -14.28 12.13
C SER A 163 47.61 -14.51 13.51
N SER A 164 47.98 -15.66 14.07
CA SER A 164 47.59 -16.28 15.34
C SER A 164 48.04 -15.52 16.61
N ALA A 165 47.22 -15.53 17.66
CA ALA A 165 47.59 -16.04 19.00
C ALA A 165 46.46 -15.87 20.03
N ILE A 166 46.40 -16.83 20.96
CA ILE A 166 45.46 -16.98 22.07
C ILE A 166 45.99 -16.24 23.32
N SER A 167 45.15 -15.45 24.00
CA SER A 167 45.22 -15.28 25.47
C SER A 167 43.97 -14.60 26.07
N LYS A 168 43.67 -15.01 27.31
CA LYS A 168 42.50 -14.80 28.20
C LYS A 168 42.27 -13.34 28.68
N PRO A 169 41.12 -13.03 29.34
CA PRO A 169 40.69 -11.66 29.65
C PRO A 169 41.22 -11.17 31.02
N GLU A 170 41.50 -9.87 31.13
CA GLU A 170 41.64 -9.14 32.40
C GLU A 170 40.86 -7.82 32.37
N GLU A 171 40.30 -7.47 33.53
CA GLU A 171 39.37 -6.37 33.78
C GLU A 171 40.04 -5.00 33.95
N ALA A 172 39.31 -3.98 33.45
CA ALA A 172 39.10 -2.62 33.97
C ALA A 172 40.30 -1.64 34.14
N VAL A 173 40.18 -0.44 33.53
CA VAL A 173 39.78 0.85 34.18
C VAL A 173 40.04 2.04 33.22
N ASN A 174 38.93 2.70 32.82
CA ASN A 174 38.65 4.14 32.72
C ASN A 174 39.53 5.11 31.90
N ASN A 175 38.96 5.77 30.88
CA ASN A 175 38.67 7.23 30.87
C ASN A 175 38.29 7.75 29.46
N ASN A 176 37.16 8.47 29.40
CA ASN A 176 36.78 9.55 28.48
C ASN A 176 37.31 9.54 27.04
N SER A 177 36.43 9.10 26.14
CA SER A 177 36.15 9.80 24.89
C SER A 177 34.74 9.43 24.44
N ILE A 178 33.82 10.40 24.44
CA ILE A 178 32.56 10.28 23.71
C ILE A 178 32.92 10.31 22.24
N SER A 179 33.19 9.14 21.68
CA SER A 179 33.19 8.92 20.25
C SER A 179 31.75 8.66 19.83
N GLN A 180 31.14 9.66 19.18
CA GLN A 180 30.07 9.42 18.22
C GLN A 180 30.62 8.46 17.16
N GLU A 181 30.31 7.18 17.29
CA GLU A 181 30.31 6.29 16.14
C GLU A 181 28.87 6.10 15.70
N ASP A 182 28.55 6.71 14.56
CA ASP A 182 27.36 6.47 13.74
C ASP A 182 27.51 5.07 13.10
N GLY A 183 27.61 4.06 13.97
CA GLY A 183 28.19 2.75 13.67
C GLY A 183 27.18 1.63 13.50
N ASP A 184 25.92 1.96 13.23
CA ASP A 184 24.92 0.93 12.99
C ASP A 184 24.15 1.19 11.68
N PRO A 185 24.46 0.47 10.59
CA PRO A 185 23.68 0.53 9.35
C PRO A 185 22.30 -0.12 9.51
N GLU A 186 22.01 -0.77 10.64
CA GLU A 186 20.75 -1.45 10.89
C GLU A 186 19.58 -0.47 10.98
N ARG A 187 18.74 -0.51 9.96
CA ARG A 187 17.51 0.26 9.89
C ARG A 187 16.33 -0.64 9.59
N LEU A 188 15.19 -0.30 10.19
CA LEU A 188 13.88 -0.79 9.83
C LEU A 188 13.06 0.37 9.27
N ALA A 189 12.25 0.07 8.27
CA ALA A 189 11.23 0.97 7.77
C ALA A 189 9.88 0.26 7.80
N VAL A 190 8.87 0.91 8.37
CA VAL A 190 7.50 0.41 8.43
C VAL A 190 6.60 1.34 7.63
N SER A 191 5.77 0.75 6.77
CA SER A 191 4.62 1.45 6.22
C SER A 191 3.48 1.42 7.22
N ASP A 192 3.29 2.56 7.89
CA ASP A 192 2.23 2.76 8.86
C ASP A 192 0.95 3.15 8.10
N THR A 193 0.35 2.16 7.44
CA THR A 193 -0.66 2.34 6.38
C THR A 193 -1.83 3.19 6.84
N GLY A 194 -2.37 2.94 8.03
CA GLY A 194 -3.54 3.64 8.55
C GLY A 194 -3.25 5.10 8.91
N HIS A 195 -2.00 5.45 9.24
CA HIS A 195 -1.58 6.85 9.41
C HIS A 195 -1.05 7.48 8.12
N HIS A 196 -1.13 6.78 6.99
CA HIS A 196 -0.65 7.24 5.68
C HIS A 196 0.79 7.78 5.69
N ARG A 197 1.70 7.09 6.39
CA ARG A 197 3.09 7.54 6.58
C ARG A 197 4.09 6.39 6.59
N ILE A 198 5.37 6.75 6.49
CA ILE A 198 6.50 5.81 6.68
C ILE A 198 7.25 6.20 7.96
N ILE A 199 7.61 5.19 8.77
CA ILE A 199 8.46 5.37 9.95
C ILE A 199 9.76 4.61 9.75
N VAL A 200 10.89 5.30 9.89
CA VAL A 200 12.23 4.71 9.88
C VAL A 200 12.80 4.75 11.29
N PHE A 201 13.27 3.61 11.77
CA PHE A 201 13.82 3.45 13.11
C PHE A 201 15.00 2.48 13.11
N ARG A 202 15.86 2.59 14.13
CA ARG A 202 16.97 1.66 14.36
C ARG A 202 16.48 0.40 15.06
N THR A 203 17.27 -0.67 15.01
CA THR A 203 16.98 -1.93 15.73
C THR A 203 16.89 -1.76 17.25
N SER A 204 17.49 -0.70 17.80
CA SER A 204 17.29 -0.26 19.20
C SER A 204 15.87 0.23 19.52
N GLY A 205 15.01 0.42 18.52
CA GLY A 205 13.66 1.00 18.68
C GLY A 205 13.63 2.53 18.62
N ARG A 206 14.77 3.20 18.45
CA ARG A 206 14.83 4.66 18.27
C ARG A 206 14.28 5.07 16.90
N ILE A 207 13.22 5.88 16.89
CA ILE A 207 12.70 6.52 15.67
C ILE A 207 13.72 7.54 15.16
N GLU A 208 14.09 7.41 13.88
CA GLU A 208 14.93 8.38 13.17
C GLU A 208 14.09 9.36 12.36
N HIS A 209 13.10 8.85 11.62
CA HIS A 209 12.27 9.66 10.75
C HIS A 209 10.81 9.22 10.79
N VAL A 210 9.92 10.21 10.78
CA VAL A 210 8.49 10.06 10.47
C VAL A 210 8.26 10.88 9.21
N ILE A 211 7.76 10.23 8.16
CA ILE A 211 7.73 10.78 6.80
C ILE A 211 6.29 10.79 6.31
N GLY A 212 5.75 11.98 6.09
CA GLY A 212 4.32 12.21 5.90
C GLY A 212 3.52 12.01 7.19
N GLY A 213 2.20 11.92 7.03
CA GLY A 213 1.24 11.83 8.12
C GLY A 213 0.19 12.95 8.08
N ASP A 214 -0.68 12.94 9.08
CA ASP A 214 -1.83 13.83 9.30
C ASP A 214 -3.04 13.55 8.41
N GLU A 215 -2.90 13.57 7.09
CA GLU A 215 -4.00 13.36 6.14
C GLU A 215 -3.53 12.56 4.91
N PRO A 216 -4.39 11.73 4.28
CA PRO A 216 -4.07 11.08 3.03
C PRO A 216 -3.88 12.10 1.89
N GLY A 217 -2.98 11.82 0.96
CA GLY A 217 -2.81 12.66 -0.22
C GLY A 217 -1.65 12.25 -1.12
N PHE A 218 -1.45 12.99 -2.21
CA PHE A 218 -0.41 12.74 -3.20
C PHE A 218 0.45 14.00 -3.41
N ILE A 219 1.37 14.23 -2.47
CA ILE A 219 2.24 15.42 -2.46
C ILE A 219 3.70 14.97 -2.31
N ASP A 220 4.57 15.43 -3.21
CA ASP A 220 6.02 15.33 -3.11
C ASP A 220 6.60 16.51 -2.32
N GLY A 221 7.81 16.39 -1.77
CA GLY A 221 8.43 17.47 -1.02
C GLY A 221 9.30 17.01 0.14
N THR A 222 9.46 17.87 1.14
CA THR A 222 10.13 17.52 2.39
C THR A 222 9.38 16.42 3.13
N PHE A 223 10.01 15.78 4.12
CA PHE A 223 9.32 14.77 4.94
C PHE A 223 8.07 15.29 5.67
N GLN A 224 8.00 16.59 5.95
CA GLN A 224 6.85 17.22 6.60
C GLN A 224 5.72 17.53 5.61
N ASP A 225 6.04 17.87 4.36
CA ASP A 225 5.06 18.27 3.34
C ASP A 225 4.56 17.08 2.52
N ALA A 226 5.37 16.04 2.38
CA ALA A 226 5.02 14.86 1.62
C ALA A 226 3.75 14.20 2.17
N ARG A 227 2.92 13.69 1.27
CA ARG A 227 1.69 12.94 1.62
C ARG A 227 1.66 11.63 0.84
N PHE A 228 1.24 10.58 1.55
CA PHE A 228 0.97 9.25 1.01
C PHE A 228 -0.51 8.93 1.16
N GLN A 229 -0.97 7.87 0.51
CA GLN A 229 -2.31 7.33 0.69
C GLN A 229 -2.23 5.81 0.84
N SER A 230 -2.27 5.39 2.09
CA SER A 230 -2.28 3.98 2.51
C SER A 230 -1.12 3.17 1.91
N PRO A 231 0.15 3.58 2.16
CA PRO A 231 1.31 2.89 1.60
C PRO A 231 1.42 1.45 2.12
N GLN A 232 1.94 0.56 1.27
CA GLN A 232 2.17 -0.86 1.56
C GLN A 232 3.66 -1.19 1.42
N GLY A 233 4.06 -1.87 0.34
CA GLY A 233 5.44 -2.29 0.09
C GLY A 233 6.47 -1.21 0.37
N VAL A 234 7.53 -1.56 1.08
CA VAL A 234 8.68 -0.71 1.36
C VAL A 234 9.92 -1.54 1.13
N VAL A 235 10.95 -0.96 0.51
CA VAL A 235 12.24 -1.62 0.32
C VAL A 235 13.36 -0.60 0.37
N PHE A 236 14.49 -0.97 0.99
CA PHE A 236 15.70 -0.16 0.94
C PHE A 236 16.47 -0.46 -0.36
N ARG A 237 16.87 0.60 -1.07
CA ARG A 237 17.90 0.51 -2.13
C ARG A 237 19.30 0.66 -1.56
N SER A 238 19.45 1.53 -0.57
CA SER A 238 20.67 1.75 0.19
C SER A 238 20.30 2.23 1.60
N PRO A 239 21.26 2.38 2.53
CA PRO A 239 20.95 2.90 3.86
C PRO A 239 20.26 4.26 3.85
N SER A 240 20.41 5.06 2.78
CA SER A 240 19.83 6.40 2.65
C SER A 240 18.68 6.53 1.65
N LEU A 241 18.26 5.46 0.97
CA LEU A 241 17.28 5.52 -0.11
C LEU A 241 16.27 4.37 -0.04
N LEU A 242 14.98 4.71 -0.04
CA LEU A 242 13.88 3.74 -0.01
C LEU A 242 12.93 3.93 -1.21
N TYR A 243 12.31 2.83 -1.60
CA TYR A 243 11.13 2.84 -2.47
C TYR A 243 9.90 2.37 -1.73
N ILE A 244 8.79 3.06 -1.97
CA ILE A 244 7.50 2.85 -1.32
C ILE A 244 6.45 2.58 -2.40
N ALA A 245 5.67 1.53 -2.24
CA ALA A 245 4.43 1.32 -2.97
C ALA A 245 3.32 2.09 -2.26
N ASP A 246 2.96 3.23 -2.83
CA ASP A 246 1.92 4.13 -2.34
C ASP A 246 0.59 3.71 -2.98
N THR A 247 -0.03 2.69 -2.39
CA THR A 247 -0.99 1.80 -3.04
C THR A 247 -2.26 2.49 -3.52
N GLU A 248 -2.90 3.29 -2.67
CA GLU A 248 -4.14 4.00 -3.00
C GLU A 248 -3.88 5.32 -3.73
N ASN A 249 -2.61 5.71 -3.90
CA ASN A 249 -2.18 6.72 -4.86
C ASN A 249 -1.72 6.11 -6.19
N HIS A 250 -1.74 4.78 -6.32
CA HIS A 250 -1.29 4.07 -7.53
C HIS A 250 0.09 4.53 -8.01
N ALA A 251 1.04 4.67 -7.08
CA ALA A 251 2.36 5.22 -7.37
C ALA A 251 3.48 4.47 -6.64
N ILE A 252 4.70 4.57 -7.20
CA ILE A 252 5.94 4.24 -6.50
C ILE A 252 6.62 5.54 -6.11
N ARG A 253 6.90 5.70 -4.82
CA ARG A 253 7.55 6.90 -4.26
C ARG A 253 8.99 6.56 -3.88
N GLU A 254 9.90 7.50 -4.11
CA GLU A 254 11.29 7.44 -3.65
C GLU A 254 11.45 8.35 -2.44
N VAL A 255 12.08 7.84 -1.39
CA VAL A 255 12.37 8.56 -0.15
C VAL A 255 13.87 8.59 0.05
N ASN A 256 14.45 9.79 0.07
CA ASN A 256 15.87 9.99 0.31
C ASN A 256 16.10 10.53 1.73
N LEU A 257 16.72 9.72 2.59
CA LEU A 257 17.00 10.04 3.99
C LEU A 257 18.15 11.04 4.16
N GLN A 258 19.01 11.22 3.15
CA GLN A 258 20.10 12.18 3.21
C GLN A 258 19.61 13.59 2.85
N THR A 259 18.78 13.71 1.82
CA THR A 259 18.21 15.00 1.38
C THR A 259 16.89 15.34 2.07
N LEU A 260 16.33 14.40 2.84
CA LEU A 260 15.05 14.52 3.54
C LEU A 260 13.87 14.86 2.62
N HIS A 261 13.86 14.25 1.44
CA HIS A 261 12.90 14.54 0.38
C HIS A 261 12.21 13.28 -0.14
N VAL A 262 10.93 13.42 -0.50
CA VAL A 262 10.10 12.42 -1.16
C VAL A 262 9.80 12.88 -2.58
N ARG A 263 9.91 11.99 -3.56
CA ARG A 263 9.47 12.25 -4.93
C ARG A 263 8.73 11.07 -5.54
N THR A 264 7.88 11.33 -6.52
CA THR A 264 7.24 10.27 -7.30
C THR A 264 8.21 9.72 -8.33
N LEU A 265 8.33 8.40 -8.38
CA LEU A 265 9.18 7.69 -9.34
C LEU A 265 8.36 7.16 -10.52
N VAL A 266 7.22 6.53 -10.24
CA VAL A 266 6.30 5.93 -11.22
C VAL A 266 4.85 6.13 -10.76
N GLY A 267 3.91 6.23 -11.70
CA GLY A 267 2.49 6.33 -11.38
C GLY A 267 2.00 7.76 -11.22
N SER A 268 0.69 7.85 -11.01
CA SER A 268 -0.02 9.09 -10.69
C SER A 268 -1.18 8.72 -9.76
N SER A 269 -1.79 9.71 -9.10
CA SER A 269 -2.96 9.52 -8.20
C SER A 269 -4.22 8.93 -8.88
N SER A 270 -4.11 8.47 -10.13
CA SER A 270 -5.18 7.85 -10.91
C SER A 270 -4.88 6.39 -11.18
N GLN A 271 -5.89 5.53 -11.01
CA GLN A 271 -5.75 4.10 -11.26
C GLN A 271 -5.53 3.81 -12.74
N GLY A 272 -4.51 3.01 -13.06
CA GLY A 272 -4.19 2.58 -14.42
C GLY A 272 -4.88 1.29 -14.83
N LEU A 273 -5.20 1.18 -16.12
CA LEU A 273 -5.69 -0.05 -16.76
C LEU A 273 -4.71 -0.61 -17.81
N ASN A 274 -3.50 -0.05 -17.88
CA ASN A 274 -2.48 -0.48 -18.84
C ASN A 274 -1.85 -1.80 -18.38
N VAL A 275 -2.04 -2.86 -19.15
CA VAL A 275 -1.54 -4.22 -18.87
C VAL A 275 -0.21 -4.56 -19.54
N VAL A 276 0.40 -3.62 -20.28
CA VAL A 276 1.62 -3.82 -21.07
C VAL A 276 2.80 -3.05 -20.48
N GLY A 277 2.56 -1.83 -20.02
CA GLY A 277 3.59 -0.91 -19.56
C GLY A 277 4.43 -0.32 -20.71
N GLY A 278 5.63 0.14 -20.37
CA GLY A 278 6.64 0.64 -21.32
C GLY A 278 6.84 2.16 -21.32
N ALA A 279 5.95 2.91 -20.66
CA ALA A 279 6.14 4.34 -20.45
C ALA A 279 7.21 4.60 -19.39
N GLN A 280 7.76 5.81 -19.39
CA GLN A 280 8.84 6.20 -18.50
C GLN A 280 8.29 6.89 -17.26
N LEU A 281 8.82 6.50 -16.09
CA LEU A 281 8.58 7.17 -14.81
C LEU A 281 7.10 7.51 -14.56
N THR A 282 6.79 8.78 -14.32
CA THR A 282 5.47 9.32 -14.01
C THR A 282 4.49 9.29 -15.19
N GLU A 283 4.97 9.08 -16.43
CA GLU A 283 4.08 8.86 -17.57
C GLU A 283 3.45 7.46 -17.54
N GLN A 284 4.07 6.51 -16.82
CA GLN A 284 3.48 5.20 -16.62
C GLN A 284 2.40 5.28 -15.54
N VAL A 285 1.17 4.99 -15.95
CA VAL A 285 0.08 4.72 -15.02
C VAL A 285 0.13 3.25 -14.56
N ILE A 286 -0.02 3.01 -13.26
CA ILE A 286 0.00 1.69 -12.63
C ILE A 286 -1.26 1.49 -11.76
N SER A 287 -1.45 0.31 -11.16
CA SER A 287 -2.69 -0.04 -10.47
C SER A 287 -2.43 -0.78 -9.17
N SER A 288 -2.54 -0.06 -8.06
CA SER A 288 -2.43 -0.60 -6.69
C SER A 288 -1.16 -1.45 -6.49
N PRO A 289 0.05 -0.86 -6.61
CA PRO A 289 1.27 -1.56 -6.26
C PRO A 289 1.20 -1.95 -4.77
N TRP A 290 1.49 -3.21 -4.45
CA TRP A 290 1.26 -3.75 -3.11
C TRP A 290 2.55 -4.11 -2.39
N ASP A 291 3.51 -4.67 -3.10
CA ASP A 291 4.80 -5.04 -2.53
C ASP A 291 5.94 -4.76 -3.52
N LEU A 292 7.13 -4.57 -2.96
CA LEU A 292 8.34 -4.23 -3.70
C LEU A 292 9.49 -5.16 -3.32
N CYS A 293 10.30 -5.53 -4.30
CA CYS A 293 11.53 -6.29 -4.07
C CYS A 293 12.63 -5.79 -5.00
N LEU A 294 13.81 -5.51 -4.46
CA LEU A 294 14.97 -5.15 -5.25
C LEU A 294 15.75 -6.41 -5.62
N VAL A 295 16.04 -6.59 -6.89
CA VAL A 295 16.87 -7.68 -7.38
C VAL A 295 18.18 -7.11 -7.89
N SER A 296 19.29 -7.55 -7.31
CA SER A 296 20.65 -7.18 -7.70
C SER A 296 21.17 -8.01 -8.87
N SER A 297 21.96 -7.36 -9.72
CA SER A 297 22.66 -7.85 -10.92
C SER A 297 23.29 -9.25 -10.78
N SER A 298 23.90 -9.54 -9.63
CA SER A 298 24.69 -10.75 -9.40
C SER A 298 23.89 -12.05 -9.52
N LEU A 299 22.56 -11.99 -9.34
CA LEU A 299 21.65 -13.13 -9.50
C LEU A 299 21.12 -13.30 -10.94
N ILE A 300 21.22 -12.27 -11.78
CA ILE A 300 20.59 -12.22 -13.11
C ILE A 300 21.55 -12.67 -14.22
N THR A 301 22.86 -12.53 -14.00
CA THR A 301 23.88 -12.96 -14.95
C THR A 301 24.86 -13.91 -14.27
N GLU A 302 24.96 -15.15 -14.76
CA GLU A 302 26.10 -16.06 -14.47
C GLU A 302 27.44 -15.52 -15.03
N SER A 303 27.58 -14.21 -15.22
CA SER A 303 28.70 -13.53 -15.85
C SER A 303 29.27 -12.48 -14.89
N SER A 304 30.46 -12.76 -14.39
CA SER A 304 31.24 -12.00 -13.41
C SER A 304 31.86 -10.69 -13.94
N ALA A 305 31.27 -10.04 -14.95
CA ALA A 305 31.98 -9.06 -15.78
C ALA A 305 31.37 -7.65 -15.83
N LEU A 306 30.43 -7.31 -14.96
CA LEU A 306 29.90 -5.94 -14.86
C LEU A 306 29.93 -5.49 -13.40
N GLU A 307 30.23 -4.21 -13.19
CA GLU A 307 30.33 -3.61 -11.86
C GLU A 307 29.03 -3.85 -11.04
N GLU A 308 29.20 -4.17 -9.76
CA GLU A 308 28.15 -4.66 -8.85
C GLU A 308 26.93 -3.73 -8.70
N SER A 309 27.06 -2.43 -9.04
CA SER A 309 26.04 -1.39 -8.84
C SER A 309 25.08 -1.17 -10.03
N ASP A 310 25.32 -1.83 -11.17
CA ASP A 310 24.77 -1.33 -12.45
C ASP A 310 23.42 -1.91 -12.89
N ARG A 311 22.80 -2.85 -12.15
CA ARG A 311 21.56 -3.51 -12.63
C ARG A 311 20.53 -3.83 -11.55
N ASP A 312 20.22 -2.85 -10.71
CA ASP A 312 19.08 -2.97 -9.80
C ASP A 312 17.76 -2.92 -10.60
N VAL A 313 16.95 -3.96 -10.45
CA VAL A 313 15.57 -3.97 -10.93
C VAL A 313 14.64 -4.02 -9.75
N LEU A 314 13.69 -3.08 -9.72
CA LEU A 314 12.63 -3.06 -8.74
C LEU A 314 11.46 -3.89 -9.26
N LEU A 315 11.25 -5.05 -8.68
CA LEU A 315 10.06 -5.85 -8.89
C LEU A 315 8.89 -5.28 -8.08
N ILE A 316 7.72 -5.25 -8.70
CA ILE A 316 6.51 -4.66 -8.16
C ILE A 316 5.39 -5.69 -8.26
N ALA A 317 4.82 -6.08 -7.11
CA ALA A 317 3.61 -6.88 -7.08
C ALA A 317 2.41 -5.97 -7.37
N MET A 318 1.87 -6.04 -8.60
CA MET A 318 0.80 -5.17 -9.08
C MET A 318 -0.56 -5.80 -8.81
N ALA A 319 -1.10 -5.58 -7.62
CA ALA A 319 -2.34 -6.24 -7.17
C ALA A 319 -3.55 -5.86 -8.04
N GLY A 320 -3.65 -4.60 -8.47
CA GLY A 320 -4.80 -4.10 -9.21
C GLY A 320 -4.96 -4.64 -10.64
N LEU A 321 -3.90 -5.25 -11.20
CA LEU A 321 -3.94 -5.88 -12.54
C LEU A 321 -3.53 -7.35 -12.51
N HIS A 322 -3.30 -7.93 -11.33
CA HIS A 322 -2.86 -9.31 -11.15
C HIS A 322 -1.56 -9.66 -11.90
N GLN A 323 -0.58 -8.75 -11.85
CA GLN A 323 0.66 -8.85 -12.62
C GLN A 323 1.89 -8.63 -11.74
N ILE A 324 3.05 -9.11 -12.21
CA ILE A 324 4.35 -8.68 -11.70
C ILE A 324 4.96 -7.70 -12.70
N TRP A 325 5.39 -6.56 -12.19
CA TRP A 325 6.00 -5.50 -12.99
C TRP A 325 7.46 -5.34 -12.61
N ALA A 326 8.28 -4.91 -13.56
CA ALA A 326 9.67 -4.55 -13.35
C ALA A 326 9.88 -3.09 -13.71
N LEU A 327 10.53 -2.34 -12.82
CA LEU A 327 11.08 -1.02 -13.09
C LEU A 327 12.60 -1.13 -13.15
N PHE A 328 13.16 -0.83 -14.33
CA PHE A 328 14.60 -0.86 -14.55
C PHE A 328 15.22 0.44 -14.06
N LEU A 329 16.00 0.39 -12.98
CA LEU A 329 16.58 1.58 -12.37
C LEU A 329 17.85 2.05 -13.10
N ASN A 330 18.44 1.18 -13.92
CA ASN A 330 19.61 1.42 -14.77
C ASN A 330 19.42 0.71 -16.13
N GLU A 331 20.23 1.06 -17.13
CA GLU A 331 20.30 0.32 -18.40
C GLU A 331 20.73 -1.14 -18.14
N THR A 332 19.80 -2.08 -18.36
CA THR A 332 19.96 -3.47 -17.89
C THR A 332 19.67 -4.45 -19.01
N THR A 333 20.49 -5.51 -19.12
CA THR A 333 20.12 -6.69 -19.94
C THR A 333 19.49 -7.73 -19.02
N TRP A 334 18.24 -8.10 -19.27
CA TRP A 334 17.44 -8.94 -18.39
C TRP A 334 16.66 -9.97 -19.21
N TRP A 335 16.59 -11.21 -18.72
CA TRP A 335 15.89 -12.37 -19.31
C TRP A 335 16.08 -12.61 -20.82
N LYS A 336 16.70 -13.75 -21.17
CA LYS A 336 16.95 -14.15 -22.57
C LYS A 336 17.75 -13.12 -23.38
N GLY A 337 18.58 -12.30 -22.71
CA GLY A 337 19.46 -11.32 -23.35
C GLY A 337 18.79 -10.04 -23.85
N ASN A 338 17.54 -9.76 -23.45
CA ASN A 338 16.85 -8.53 -23.87
C ASN A 338 17.43 -7.30 -23.18
N LYS A 339 17.64 -6.22 -23.94
CA LYS A 339 18.10 -4.92 -23.41
C LYS A 339 16.91 -4.07 -22.99
N HIS A 340 16.98 -3.53 -21.78
CA HIS A 340 15.94 -2.71 -21.19
C HIS A 340 16.52 -1.36 -20.78
N SER A 341 15.87 -0.29 -21.23
CA SER A 341 16.28 1.06 -20.92
C SER A 341 15.90 1.47 -19.50
N MET A 342 16.75 2.32 -18.92
CA MET A 342 16.54 2.92 -17.61
C MET A 342 15.17 3.62 -17.56
N SER A 343 14.56 3.59 -16.38
CA SER A 343 13.33 4.33 -16.06
C SER A 343 12.08 3.87 -16.79
N ARG A 344 12.15 2.78 -17.56
CA ARG A 344 10.98 2.12 -18.15
C ARG A 344 10.44 1.06 -17.21
N SER A 345 9.14 1.04 -17.07
CA SER A 345 8.44 -0.06 -16.42
C SER A 345 7.95 -1.05 -17.47
N ARG A 346 7.93 -2.34 -17.17
CA ARG A 346 7.34 -3.38 -18.04
C ARG A 346 6.67 -4.46 -17.23
N VAL A 347 5.65 -5.08 -17.83
CA VAL A 347 5.06 -6.29 -17.29
C VAL A 347 6.00 -7.47 -17.53
N LEU A 348 6.26 -8.24 -16.48
CA LEU A 348 6.89 -9.55 -16.58
C LEU A 348 5.76 -10.57 -16.77
N ALA A 349 5.54 -10.98 -18.03
CA ALA A 349 4.51 -11.95 -18.36
C ALA A 349 4.89 -13.34 -17.80
N TRP A 350 3.92 -13.99 -17.13
CA TRP A 350 3.88 -15.44 -16.94
C TRP A 350 2.69 -15.99 -17.73
#